data_AF-A0A7S7QTX1-F1
#
_entry.id   AF-A0A7S7QTX1-F1
#
_cell.length_a   1.000
_cell.length_b   1.000
_cell.length_c   1.000
_cell.angle_alpha   90.00
_cell.angle_beta   90.00
_cell.angle_gamma   90.00
#
_symmetry.space_group_name_H-M   'P 1'
#
loop_
_entity.id
_entity.type
_entity.pdbx_description
1 polymer ?
#
loop_
_entity_poly.entity_id
_entity_poly.type
_entity_poly.pdbx_seq_one_letter_code
_entity_poly.pdbx_strand_id
1 'polypeptide(L)'
;MIEPKLEVPAELRDLAEKTIDQAEQAFGLFFDAAGKSMTAVPGTEISRQALSFTEQNMRAAFEHARKLVHATDLQQAMQIQSEFLRSQFTNAGEHMRQITGSVMSATKDATKGKF
;
A
#
# COMPACT_ATOMS: atom_id res chain seq x y z
N MET A 1 30.31 -11.84 -21.46
CA MET A 1 28.84 -11.94 -21.63
C MET A 1 28.30 -10.54 -21.39
N ILE A 2 27.60 -9.95 -22.35
CA ILE A 2 27.02 -8.61 -22.21
C ILE A 2 25.68 -8.83 -21.54
N GLU A 3 25.56 -8.52 -20.25
CA GLU A 3 24.25 -8.42 -19.62
C GLU A 3 23.43 -7.37 -20.38
N PRO A 4 22.19 -7.67 -20.78
CA PRO A 4 21.34 -6.68 -21.42
C PRO A 4 21.07 -5.59 -20.39
N LYS A 5 21.77 -4.46 -20.51
CA LYS A 5 21.40 -3.26 -19.77
C LYS A 5 19.98 -2.90 -20.21
N LEU A 6 19.07 -2.93 -19.26
CA LEU A 6 17.71 -2.42 -19.42
C LEU A 6 17.82 -0.89 -19.43
N GLU A 7 18.38 -0.33 -20.51
CA GLU A 7 18.40 1.12 -20.71
C GLU A 7 17.01 1.54 -21.16
N VAL A 8 16.10 1.70 -20.19
CA VAL A 8 14.86 2.44 -20.40
C VAL A 8 15.27 3.86 -20.81
N PRO A 9 14.87 4.35 -22.00
CA PRO A 9 15.13 5.72 -22.43
C PRO A 9 14.74 6.72 -21.34
N ALA A 10 15.56 7.76 -21.15
CA ALA A 10 15.33 8.76 -20.11
C ALA A 10 13.94 9.41 -20.25
N GLU A 11 13.48 9.62 -21.48
CA GLU A 11 12.16 10.18 -21.78
C GLU A 11 11.02 9.26 -21.33
N LEU A 12 11.19 7.93 -21.46
CA LEU A 12 10.20 6.95 -21.00
C LEU A 12 10.21 6.84 -19.47
N ARG A 13 11.38 6.97 -18.84
CA ARG A 13 11.53 7.05 -17.39
C ARG A 13 10.81 8.28 -16.83
N ASP A 14 11.10 9.46 -17.37
CA ASP A 14 10.48 10.73 -16.97
C ASP A 14 8.95 10.70 -17.16
N LEU A 15 8.47 10.10 -18.25
CA LEU A 15 7.04 9.93 -18.50
C LEU A 15 6.41 8.98 -17.47
N ALA A 16 7.08 7.88 -17.14
CA ALA A 16 6.60 6.94 -16.13
C ALA A 16 6.56 7.57 -14.74
N GLU A 17 7.59 8.34 -14.35
CA GLU A 17 7.61 9.10 -13.09
C GLU A 17 6.42 10.06 -12.99
N LYS A 18 6.22 10.89 -14.03
CA LYS A 18 5.07 11.82 -14.08
C LYS A 18 3.73 11.08 -13.98
N THR A 19 3.62 9.92 -14.62
CA THR A 19 2.39 9.12 -14.59
C THR A 19 2.16 8.54 -13.19
N ILE A 20 3.21 8.08 -12.52
CA ILE A 20 3.15 7.60 -11.13
C ILE A 20 2.73 8.73 -10.19
N ASP A 21 3.32 9.93 -10.32
CA ASP A 21 2.97 11.10 -9.52
C ASP A 21 1.50 11.49 -9.67
N GLN A 22 1.04 11.57 -10.92
CA GLN A 22 -0.35 11.91 -11.22
C GLN A 22 -1.32 10.86 -10.68
N ALA A 23 -0.98 9.57 -10.82
CA ALA A 23 -1.79 8.49 -10.28
C ALA A 23 -1.84 8.57 -8.74
N GLU A 24 -0.69 8.70 -8.06
CA GLU A 24 -0.65 8.81 -6.60
C GLU A 24 -1.48 10.00 -6.10
N GLN A 25 -1.39 11.16 -6.76
CA GLN A 25 -2.19 12.33 -6.42
C GLN A 25 -3.70 12.05 -6.57
N ALA A 26 -4.11 11.43 -7.69
CA ALA A 26 -5.52 11.09 -7.93
C ALA A 26 -6.05 10.09 -6.90
N PHE A 27 -5.26 9.08 -6.54
CA PHE A 27 -5.60 8.13 -5.48
C PHE A 27 -5.68 8.81 -4.11
N GLY A 28 -4.77 9.75 -3.80
CA GLY A 28 -4.84 10.54 -2.58
C GLY A 28 -6.16 11.29 -2.44
N LEU A 29 -6.60 11.97 -3.51
CA LEU A 29 -7.92 12.64 -3.54
C LEU A 29 -9.08 11.66 -3.34
N PHE A 30 -9.00 10.46 -3.92
CA PHE A 30 -9.99 9.41 -3.73
C PHE A 30 -10.07 8.94 -2.27
N PHE A 31 -8.93 8.62 -1.65
CA PHE A 31 -8.88 8.17 -0.25
C PHE A 31 -9.38 9.25 0.71
N ASP A 32 -9.03 10.51 0.46
CA ASP A 32 -9.54 11.65 1.24
C ASP A 32 -11.07 11.76 1.15
N ALA A 33 -11.63 11.65 -0.05
CA ALA A 33 -13.08 11.70 -0.26
C ALA A 33 -13.79 10.51 0.41
N ALA A 34 -13.25 9.30 0.22
CA ALA A 34 -13.78 8.09 0.85
C ALA A 34 -13.74 8.18 2.38
N GLY A 35 -12.62 8.62 2.96
CA GLY A 35 -12.46 8.81 4.40
C GLY A 35 -13.48 9.81 4.97
N LYS A 36 -13.67 10.95 4.29
CA LYS A 36 -14.68 11.96 4.66
C LYS A 36 -16.11 11.44 4.57
N SER A 37 -16.42 10.57 3.60
CA SER A 37 -17.78 10.02 3.47
C SER A 37 -18.16 9.11 4.65
N MET A 38 -17.16 8.49 5.27
CA MET A 38 -17.36 7.48 6.33
C MET A 38 -17.40 8.10 7.74
N THR A 39 -16.87 9.30 7.95
CA THR A 39 -17.00 10.00 9.25
C THR A 39 -18.45 10.39 9.57
N ALA A 40 -19.31 10.48 8.55
CA ALA A 40 -20.71 10.84 8.70
C ALA A 40 -21.64 9.65 9.03
N VAL A 41 -21.15 8.40 9.02
CA VAL A 41 -21.98 7.20 9.12
C VAL A 41 -21.54 6.32 10.31
N PRO A 42 -22.42 6.05 11.29
CA PRO A 42 -22.13 5.09 12.36
C PRO A 42 -21.93 3.67 11.82
N GLY A 43 -21.00 2.91 12.43
CA GLY A 43 -20.78 1.50 12.10
C GLY A 43 -19.79 1.23 10.96
N THR A 44 -19.07 2.24 10.48
CA THR A 44 -18.09 2.09 9.39
C THR A 44 -16.65 1.82 9.88
N GLU A 45 -16.43 1.49 11.15
CA GLU A 45 -15.08 1.31 11.73
C GLU A 45 -14.24 0.28 10.98
N ILE A 46 -14.81 -0.88 10.66
CA ILE A 46 -14.14 -1.94 9.90
C ILE A 46 -13.81 -1.45 8.49
N SER A 47 -14.76 -0.77 7.84
CA SER A 47 -14.55 -0.21 6.51
C SER A 47 -13.46 0.87 6.52
N ARG A 48 -13.38 1.70 7.57
CA ARG A 48 -12.36 2.75 7.73
C ARG A 48 -10.98 2.11 7.91
N GLN A 49 -10.91 1.04 8.68
CA GLN A 49 -9.68 0.26 8.85
C GLN A 49 -9.25 -0.40 7.54
N ALA A 50 -10.18 -0.99 6.78
CA ALA A 50 -9.90 -1.56 5.47
C ALA A 50 -9.43 -0.48 4.46
N LEU A 51 -10.03 0.71 4.49
CA LEU A 51 -9.62 1.83 3.65
C LEU A 51 -8.20 2.28 4.00
N SER A 52 -7.86 2.40 5.28
CA SER A 52 -6.51 2.74 5.75
C SER A 52 -5.47 1.71 5.31
N PHE A 53 -5.78 0.41 5.42
CA PHE A 53 -4.89 -0.64 4.92
C PHE A 53 -4.69 -0.56 3.40
N THR A 54 -5.75 -0.27 2.66
CA THR A 54 -5.69 -0.10 1.20
C THR A 54 -4.82 1.10 0.83
N GLU A 55 -4.97 2.23 1.54
CA GLU A 55 -4.16 3.43 1.34
C GLU A 55 -2.67 3.16 1.60
N GLN A 56 -2.34 2.48 2.70
CA GLN A 56 -0.97 2.09 3.03
C GLN A 56 -0.36 1.16 1.98
N ASN A 57 -1.12 0.17 1.50
CA ASN A 57 -0.67 -0.74 0.45
C ASN A 57 -0.43 0.00 -0.88
N MET A 58 -1.32 0.91 -1.26
CA MET A 58 -1.16 1.73 -2.47
C MET A 58 0.06 2.64 -2.39
N ARG A 59 0.32 3.29 -1.25
CA ARG A 59 1.54 4.09 -1.04
C ARG A 59 2.80 3.24 -1.23
N ALA A 60 2.83 2.03 -0.67
CA ALA A 60 3.96 1.12 -0.87
C ALA A 60 4.11 0.69 -2.34
N ALA A 61 3.01 0.47 -3.06
CA ALA A 61 3.03 0.14 -4.47
C ALA A 61 3.56 1.31 -5.34
N PHE A 62 3.20 2.55 -5.04
CA PHE A 62 3.74 3.72 -5.73
C PHE A 62 5.23 3.92 -5.45
N GLU A 63 5.67 3.74 -4.20
CA GLU A 63 7.11 3.77 -3.87
C GLU A 63 7.88 2.69 -4.64
N HIS A 64 7.34 1.47 -4.70
CA HIS A 64 7.91 0.36 -5.46
C HIS A 64 8.01 0.68 -6.96
N ALA A 65 6.94 1.22 -7.54
CA ALA A 65 6.91 1.63 -8.95
C ALA A 65 7.98 2.68 -9.27
N ARG A 66 8.17 3.71 -8.42
CA ARG A 66 9.25 4.70 -8.59
C ARG A 66 10.61 4.04 -8.61
N LYS A 67 10.90 3.19 -7.62
CA LYS A 67 12.19 2.49 -7.54
C LYS A 67 12.44 1.67 -8.80
N LEU A 68 11.44 0.93 -9.29
CA LEU A 68 11.55 0.13 -10.50
C LEU A 68 11.81 0.98 -11.75
N VAL A 69 11.16 2.13 -11.89
CA VAL A 69 11.36 3.05 -13.01
C VAL A 69 12.80 3.59 -13.07
N HIS A 70 13.44 3.75 -11.91
CA HIS A 70 14.84 4.13 -11.80
C HIS A 70 15.84 2.97 -11.90
N ALA A 71 15.38 1.71 -11.97
CA ALA A 71 16.28 0.58 -12.05
C ALA A 71 17.12 0.61 -13.34
N THR A 72 18.43 0.41 -13.23
CA THR A 72 19.37 0.44 -14.35
C THR A 72 19.68 -0.93 -14.93
N ASP A 73 19.37 -1.98 -14.17
CA ASP A 73 19.66 -3.36 -14.52
C ASP A 73 18.72 -4.33 -13.77
N LEU A 74 18.74 -5.58 -14.22
CA LEU A 74 17.88 -6.64 -13.67
C LEU A 74 18.22 -6.98 -12.23
N GLN A 75 19.50 -6.89 -11.82
CA GLN A 75 19.88 -7.14 -10.43
C GLN A 75 19.23 -6.11 -9.50
N GLN A 76 19.29 -4.83 -9.85
CA GLN A 76 18.67 -3.76 -9.10
C GLN A 76 17.15 -3.92 -9.07
N ALA A 77 16.53 -4.25 -10.20
CA ALA A 77 15.09 -4.52 -10.27
C ALA A 77 14.67 -5.71 -9.37
N MET A 78 15.45 -6.79 -9.36
CA MET A 78 15.21 -7.94 -8.48
C MET A 78 15.39 -7.60 -6.99
N GLN A 79 16.37 -6.77 -6.66
CA GLN A 79 16.58 -6.29 -5.30
C GLN A 79 15.37 -5.46 -4.83
N ILE A 80 14.92 -4.52 -5.66
CA ILE A 80 13.73 -3.70 -5.41
C ILE A 80 12.48 -4.58 -5.19
N GLN A 81 12.26 -5.57 -6.07
CA GLN A 81 11.15 -6.52 -5.93
C GLN A 81 11.23 -7.34 -4.63
N SER A 82 12.43 -7.77 -4.24
CA SER A 82 12.63 -8.54 -3.02
C SER A 82 12.38 -7.71 -1.76
N GLU A 83 12.84 -6.46 -1.75
CA GLU A 83 12.58 -5.50 -0.66
C GLU A 83 11.10 -5.20 -0.51
N PHE A 84 10.39 -4.99 -1.63
CA PHE A 84 8.95 -4.78 -1.62
C PHE A 84 8.21 -6.00 -1.07
N LEU A 85 8.51 -7.21 -1.55
CA LEU A 85 7.85 -8.42 -1.04
C LEU A 85 8.11 -8.61 0.47
N ARG A 86 9.35 -8.38 0.92
CA ARG A 86 9.69 -8.46 2.34
C ARG A 86 8.87 -7.46 3.17
N SER A 87 8.78 -6.21 2.75
CA SER A 87 8.01 -5.19 3.46
C SER A 87 6.51 -5.51 3.46
N GLN A 88 5.95 -5.99 2.34
CA GLN A 88 4.55 -6.39 2.27
C GLN A 88 4.23 -7.58 3.18
N PHE A 89 5.13 -8.57 3.27
CA PHE A 89 4.96 -9.69 4.21
C PHE A 89 4.97 -9.24 5.67
N THR A 90 5.91 -8.35 6.04
CA THR A 90 5.96 -7.78 7.39
C THR A 90 4.67 -7.02 7.71
N ASN A 91 4.25 -6.12 6.81
CA ASN A 91 3.05 -5.31 7.01
C ASN A 91 1.78 -6.16 7.07
N ALA A 92 1.63 -7.15 6.17
CA ALA A 92 0.48 -8.05 6.18
C ALA A 92 0.40 -8.87 7.48
N GLY A 93 1.54 -9.33 8.00
CA GLY A 93 1.60 -10.04 9.28
C GLY A 93 1.22 -9.15 10.48
N GLU A 94 1.57 -7.87 10.44
CA GLU A 94 1.18 -6.90 11.46
C GLU A 94 -0.31 -6.55 11.37
N HIS A 95 -0.83 -6.29 10.16
CA HIS A 95 -2.25 -6.04 9.92
C HIS A 95 -3.12 -7.23 10.37
N MET A 96 -2.69 -8.46 10.08
CA MET A 96 -3.38 -9.67 10.55
C MET A 96 -3.43 -9.76 12.08
N ARG A 97 -2.33 -9.43 12.77
CA ARG A 97 -2.30 -9.37 14.24
C ARG A 97 -3.24 -8.31 14.77
N GLN A 98 -3.27 -7.12 14.16
CA GLN A 98 -4.16 -6.03 14.56
C GLN A 98 -5.64 -6.42 14.37
N ILE A 99 -6.02 -6.96 13.21
CA ILE A 99 -7.40 -7.42 12.95
C ILE A 99 -7.80 -8.48 13.97
N THR A 100 -6.95 -9.49 14.19
CA THR A 100 -7.24 -10.56 15.15
C THR A 100 -7.39 -10.01 16.57
N GLY A 101 -6.53 -9.06 16.96
CA GLY A 101 -6.62 -8.35 18.24
C GLY A 101 -7.94 -7.58 18.39
N SER A 102 -8.33 -6.80 17.38
CA SER A 102 -9.58 -6.02 17.36
C SER A 102 -10.83 -6.91 17.39
N VAL A 103 -10.82 -8.05 16.70
CA VAL A 103 -11.91 -9.03 16.74
C VAL A 103 -12.01 -9.67 18.11
N MET A 104 -10.88 -10.08 18.70
CA MET A 104 -10.85 -10.67 20.05
C MET A 104 -11.30 -9.69 21.13
N SER A 105 -10.92 -8.41 21.05
CA SER A 105 -11.40 -7.39 21.99
C SER A 105 -12.90 -7.16 21.84
N ALA A 106 -13.41 -7.05 20.61
CA ALA A 106 -14.85 -6.89 20.37
C ALA A 106 -15.67 -8.08 20.90
N THR A 107 -15.18 -9.32 20.75
CA THR A 107 -15.84 -10.51 21.32
C THR A 107 -15.77 -10.55 22.84
N LYS A 108 -14.65 -10.12 23.44
CA LYS A 108 -14.48 -10.04 24.89
C LYS A 108 -15.41 -8.99 25.52
N ASP A 109 -15.61 -7.85 24.87
CA ASP A 109 -16.50 -6.80 25.35
C ASP A 109 -17.98 -7.22 25.20
N ALA A 110 -18.34 -7.87 24.09
CA ALA A 110 -19.67 -8.44 23.88
C ALA A 110 -20.03 -9.57 24.87
N THR A 111 -19.04 -10.31 25.38
CA THR A 111 -19.25 -11.36 26.38
C THR A 111 -19.27 -10.83 27.82
N LYS A 112 -18.54 -9.74 28.12
CA LYS A 112 -18.63 -9.04 29.41
C LYS A 112 -19.94 -8.29 29.61
N GLY A 113 -20.58 -7.78 28.56
CA GLY A 113 -21.89 -7.12 28.65
C GLY A 113 -23.08 -8.05 28.90
N LYS A 114 -22.85 -9.37 29.00
CA LYS A 114 -23.88 -10.39 29.27
C LYS A 114 -23.94 -10.86 30.74
N PHE A 115 -23.22 -10.20 31.65
CA PHE A 115 -23.26 -10.46 33.09
C PHE A 115 -23.39 -9.17 33.89
#